data_AF-A0A7K7VQT1-F1
#
_entry.id   AF-A0A7K7VQT1-F1
#
_cell.length_a   1.000
_cell.length_b   1.000
_cell.length_c   1.000
_cell.angle_alpha   90.00
_cell.angle_beta   90.00
_cell.angle_gamma   90.00
#
_symmetry.space_group_name_H-M   'P 1'
#
loop_
_entity.id
_entity.type
_entity.pdbx_description
1 polymer ?
#
loop_
_entity_poly.entity_id
_entity_poly.type
_entity_poly.pdbx_seq_one_letter_code
_entity_poly.pdbx_strand_id
1 'polypeptide(L)'
;LRDGATQDMETRRGSVTPNSDGTYYVWASIDVLPAHRAQYQCRVEHASLAEPGLYSWEPDSGLMPAVIGAVVAVLLITTIIIGVVLWKKFSAKKKGSGYAVAASECPQRGR
;
A
#
# COMPACT_ATOMS: atom_id res chain seq x y z
N LEU A 1 -8.08 -23.07 14.61
CA LEU A 1 -7.99 -24.07 13.54
C LEU A 1 -6.97 -23.60 12.53
N ARG A 2 -6.20 -24.53 11.96
CA ARG A 2 -5.41 -24.32 10.75
C ARG A 2 -5.80 -25.41 9.77
N ASP A 3 -6.29 -25.03 8.59
CA ASP A 3 -6.75 -26.00 7.57
C ASP A 3 -7.74 -27.06 8.13
N GLY A 4 -8.60 -26.66 9.07
CA GLY A 4 -9.57 -27.54 9.73
C GLY A 4 -9.06 -28.33 10.94
N ALA A 5 -7.75 -28.32 11.24
CA ALA A 5 -7.17 -29.00 12.39
C ALA A 5 -7.03 -28.05 13.61
N THR A 6 -7.27 -28.57 14.82
CA THR A 6 -7.09 -27.84 16.08
C THR A 6 -5.61 -27.69 16.43
N GLN A 7 -5.21 -26.50 16.91
CA GLN A 7 -3.82 -26.14 17.21
C GLN A 7 -3.62 -25.93 18.72
N ASP A 8 -3.80 -26.97 19.53
CA ASP A 8 -3.86 -26.82 21.00
C ASP A 8 -2.52 -26.52 21.68
N MET A 9 -1.40 -27.05 21.16
CA MET A 9 -0.09 -26.83 21.78
C MET A 9 0.41 -25.39 21.64
N GLU A 10 0.09 -24.73 20.52
CA GLU A 10 0.54 -23.36 20.22
C GLU A 10 -0.47 -22.30 20.66
N THR A 11 -1.73 -22.70 20.89
CA THR A 11 -2.79 -21.79 21.30
C THR A 11 -2.76 -21.58 22.81
N ARG A 12 -2.42 -20.37 23.24
CA ARG A 12 -2.58 -19.94 24.63
C ARG A 12 -4.05 -19.62 24.91
N ARG A 13 -4.59 -20.10 26.02
CA ARG A 13 -5.99 -19.88 26.41
C ARG A 13 -6.08 -19.30 27.82
N GLY A 14 -7.01 -18.38 28.02
CA GLY A 14 -7.38 -17.87 29.34
C GLY A 14 -8.44 -18.74 30.01
N SER A 15 -8.50 -18.69 31.34
CA SER A 15 -9.64 -19.23 32.09
C SER A 15 -10.90 -18.40 31.87
N VAL A 16 -12.06 -19.04 32.01
CA VAL A 16 -13.37 -18.37 31.96
C VAL A 16 -13.50 -17.45 33.18
N THR A 17 -13.82 -16.19 32.93
CA THR A 17 -13.95 -15.14 33.97
C THR A 17 -15.34 -14.50 33.90
N PRO A 18 -16.08 -14.37 35.01
CA PRO A 18 -17.38 -13.72 35.01
C PRO A 18 -17.25 -12.19 34.91
N ASN A 19 -18.18 -11.57 34.19
CA ASN A 19 -18.35 -10.11 34.13
C ASN A 19 -19.44 -9.66 35.12
N SER A 20 -19.50 -8.35 35.41
CA SER A 20 -20.49 -7.77 36.34
C SER A 20 -21.93 -7.76 35.80
N ASP A 21 -22.08 -7.88 34.48
CA ASP A 21 -23.37 -7.93 33.79
C ASP A 21 -23.96 -9.34 33.69
N GLY A 22 -23.30 -10.34 34.29
CA GLY A 22 -23.72 -11.74 34.24
C GLY A 22 -23.26 -12.49 32.99
N THR A 23 -22.47 -11.88 32.11
CA THR A 23 -21.82 -12.56 30.98
C THR A 23 -20.48 -13.17 31.41
N TYR A 24 -19.87 -13.95 30.52
CA TYR A 24 -18.56 -14.58 30.74
C TYR A 24 -17.57 -14.16 29.67
N TYR A 25 -16.32 -14.00 30.08
CA TYR A 25 -15.18 -13.70 29.22
C TYR A 25 -14.21 -14.88 29.17
N VAL A 26 -13.78 -15.24 27.96
CA VAL A 26 -12.75 -16.24 27.70
C VAL A 26 -12.01 -15.86 26.42
N TRP A 27 -10.74 -16.25 26.30
CA TRP A 27 -9.94 -15.93 25.12
C TRP A 27 -8.98 -17.06 24.75
N ALA A 28 -8.63 -17.09 23.47
CA ALA A 28 -7.61 -17.96 22.90
C ALA A 28 -6.76 -17.14 21.91
N SER A 29 -5.44 -17.30 21.96
CA SER A 29 -4.49 -16.56 21.14
C SER A 29 -3.38 -17.49 20.63
N ILE A 30 -2.93 -17.26 19.40
CA ILE A 30 -1.88 -18.02 18.74
C ILE A 30 -1.01 -17.06 17.92
N ASP A 31 0.30 -17.26 17.96
CA ASP A 31 1.25 -16.47 17.19
C ASP A 31 1.37 -17.02 15.77
N VAL A 32 1.06 -16.19 14.77
CA VAL A 32 1.03 -16.61 13.36
C VAL A 32 1.79 -15.60 12.51
N LEU A 33 2.64 -16.12 11.62
CA LEU A 33 3.31 -15.30 10.61
C LEU A 33 2.26 -14.63 9.69
N PRO A 34 2.41 -13.35 9.33
CA PRO A 34 1.47 -12.63 8.47
C PRO A 34 1.08 -13.37 7.19
N ALA A 35 2.05 -14.04 6.54
CA ALA A 35 1.84 -14.81 5.32
C ALA A 35 0.89 -16.01 5.47
N HIS A 36 0.70 -16.51 6.70
CA HIS A 36 -0.11 -17.70 6.97
C HIS A 36 -1.45 -17.36 7.62
N ARG A 37 -1.74 -16.09 7.95
CA ARG A 37 -2.95 -15.70 8.72
C ARG A 37 -4.26 -16.18 8.08
N ALA A 38 -4.34 -16.14 6.76
CA ALA A 38 -5.52 -16.58 6.01
C ALA A 38 -5.83 -18.08 6.15
N GLN A 39 -4.84 -18.90 6.55
CA GLN A 39 -5.00 -20.35 6.77
C GLN A 39 -5.60 -20.67 8.15
N TYR A 40 -5.68 -19.68 9.04
CA TYR A 40 -6.17 -19.85 10.39
C TYR A 40 -7.58 -19.30 10.56
N GLN A 41 -8.37 -20.03 11.36
CA GLN A 41 -9.72 -19.65 11.75
C GLN A 41 -9.93 -19.90 13.24
N CYS A 42 -10.60 -18.97 13.93
CA CYS A 42 -11.09 -19.16 15.28
C CYS A 42 -12.41 -19.93 15.24
N ARG A 43 -12.53 -21.01 16.02
CA ARG A 43 -13.77 -21.78 16.19
C ARG A 43 -14.31 -21.54 17.59
N VAL A 44 -15.53 -21.05 17.68
CA VAL A 44 -16.23 -20.77 18.94
C VAL A 44 -17.44 -21.69 19.05
N GLU A 45 -17.48 -22.46 20.12
CA GLU A 45 -18.60 -23.33 20.46
C GLU A 45 -19.24 -22.82 21.74
N HIS A 46 -20.55 -22.58 21.68
CA HIS A 46 -21.31 -22.12 22.84
C HIS A 46 -22.75 -22.61 22.71
N ALA A 47 -23.37 -22.97 23.84
CA ALA A 47 -24.71 -23.57 23.85
C ALA A 47 -25.81 -22.68 23.26
N SER A 48 -25.58 -21.36 23.18
CA SER A 48 -26.51 -20.44 22.55
C SER A 48 -26.44 -20.43 21.02
N LEU A 49 -25.43 -21.08 20.42
CA LEU A 49 -25.30 -21.21 18.97
C LEU A 49 -25.72 -22.62 18.53
N ALA A 50 -26.54 -22.71 17.49
CA ALA A 50 -26.91 -24.00 16.89
C ALA A 50 -25.72 -24.67 16.18
N GLU A 51 -24.81 -23.87 15.62
CA GLU A 51 -23.61 -24.32 14.92
C GLU A 51 -22.37 -23.58 15.44
N PRO A 52 -21.17 -24.18 15.37
CA PRO A 52 -19.93 -23.50 15.75
C PRO A 52 -19.68 -22.24 14.92
N GLY A 53 -19.37 -21.13 15.59
CA GLY A 53 -18.96 -19.90 14.93
C GLY A 53 -17.52 -20.03 14.40
N LEU A 54 -17.32 -19.78 13.11
CA LEU A 54 -16.00 -19.76 12.48
C LEU A 54 -15.64 -18.34 12.06
N TYR A 55 -14.53 -17.82 12.59
CA TYR A 55 -14.05 -16.46 12.34
C TYR A 55 -12.66 -16.50 11.72
N SER A 56 -12.52 -16.02 10.49
CA SER A 56 -11.23 -15.81 9.83
C SER A 56 -10.58 -14.50 10.25
N TRP A 57 -9.27 -14.36 10.02
CA TRP A 57 -8.62 -13.07 10.10
C TRP A 57 -9.21 -12.11 9.06
N GLU A 58 -9.63 -10.93 9.49
CA GLU A 58 -10.01 -9.86 8.57
C GLU A 58 -8.73 -9.39 7.84
N PRO A 59 -8.72 -9.33 6.49
CA PRO A 59 -7.61 -8.71 5.78
C PRO A 59 -7.44 -7.27 6.29
N ASP A 60 -6.18 -6.83 6.43
CA ASP A 60 -5.83 -5.45 6.74
C ASP A 60 -6.34 -4.52 5.62
N SER A 61 -7.62 -4.20 5.68
CA SER A 61 -8.35 -3.25 4.83
C SER A 61 -8.17 -1.82 5.37
N GLY A 62 -7.06 -1.57 6.06
CA GLY A 62 -6.79 -0.32 6.73
C GLY A 62 -6.58 0.86 5.78
N LEU A 63 -6.51 2.05 6.36
CA LEU A 63 -6.11 3.30 5.68
C LEU A 63 -4.72 3.21 5.01
N MET A 64 -3.90 2.21 5.35
CA MET A 64 -2.50 2.13 4.93
C MET A 64 -2.34 2.05 3.39
N PRO A 65 -2.99 1.13 2.65
CA PRO A 65 -3.02 1.16 1.18
C PRO A 65 -3.46 2.51 0.59
N ALA A 66 -4.49 3.14 1.18
CA ALA A 66 -5.01 4.41 0.69
C ALA A 66 -4.01 5.55 0.90
N VAL A 67 -3.37 5.61 2.07
CA VAL A 67 -2.33 6.60 2.40
C VAL A 67 -1.11 6.42 1.50
N ILE A 68 -0.65 5.18 1.28
CA ILE A 68 0.47 4.89 0.38
C ILE A 68 0.13 5.36 -1.04
N GLY A 69 -1.07 5.04 -1.54
CA GLY A 69 -1.53 5.48 -2.85
C GLY A 69 -1.54 7.01 -3.01
N ALA A 70 -2.02 7.73 -1.99
CA ALA A 70 -2.05 9.19 -2.00
C ALA A 70 -0.65 9.80 -2.05
N VAL A 71 0.30 9.29 -1.24
CA VAL A 71 1.69 9.78 -1.23
C VAL A 71 2.36 9.58 -2.59
N VAL A 72 2.21 8.39 -3.19
CA VAL A 72 2.76 8.09 -4.52
C VAL A 72 2.21 9.04 -5.59
N ALA A 73 0.90 9.29 -5.58
CA ALA A 73 0.28 10.21 -6.53
C ALA A 73 0.84 11.63 -6.42
N VAL A 74 1.03 12.16 -5.20
CA VAL A 74 1.60 13.49 -4.98
C VAL A 74 3.03 13.59 -5.49
N LEU A 75 3.85 12.56 -5.26
CA LEU A 75 5.24 12.53 -5.75
C LEU A 75 5.32 12.48 -7.28
N LEU A 76 4.43 11.74 -7.94
CA LEU A 76 4.35 11.72 -9.41
C LEU A 76 3.95 13.08 -9.98
N ILE A 77 2.98 13.76 -9.35
CA ILE A 77 2.55 15.09 -9.80
C ILE A 77 3.69 16.11 -9.66
N THR A 78 4.39 16.12 -8.53
CA THR A 78 5.48 17.07 -8.28
C THR A 78 6.66 16.87 -9.25
N THR A 79 7.03 15.62 -9.55
CA THR A 79 8.12 15.33 -10.51
C THR A 79 7.77 15.77 -11.94
N ILE A 80 6.53 15.57 -12.38
CA ILE A 80 6.06 16.04 -13.70
C ILE A 80 6.13 17.57 -13.78
N ILE A 81 5.64 18.28 -12.76
CA ILE A 81 5.66 19.75 -12.73
C ILE A 81 7.11 20.27 -12.85
N ILE A 82 8.04 19.72 -12.06
CA ILE A 82 9.45 20.11 -12.09
C ILE A 82 10.04 19.85 -13.49
N GLY A 83 9.78 18.68 -14.08
CA GLY A 83 10.24 18.33 -15.42
C GLY A 83 9.75 19.31 -16.50
N VAL A 84 8.47 19.68 -16.47
CA VAL A 84 7.87 20.64 -17.42
C VAL A 84 8.48 22.03 -17.26
N VAL A 85 8.69 22.50 -16.03
CA VAL A 85 9.29 23.82 -15.75
C VAL A 85 10.73 23.87 -16.27
N LEU A 86 11.52 22.83 -16.01
CA LEU A 86 12.90 22.74 -16.50
C LEU A 86 12.93 22.69 -18.02
N TRP A 87 12.08 21.90 -18.66
CA TRP A 87 12.00 21.84 -20.13
C TRP A 87 11.65 23.20 -20.72
N LYS A 88 10.64 23.90 -20.18
CA LYS A 88 10.31 25.26 -20.64
C LYS A 88 11.50 26.22 -20.51
N LYS A 89 12.26 26.18 -19.41
CA LYS A 89 13.45 27.02 -19.24
C LYS A 89 14.57 26.68 -20.23
N PHE A 90 14.82 25.40 -20.50
CA PHE A 90 15.84 25.01 -21.47
C PHE A 90 15.44 25.30 -22.93
N SER A 91 14.17 25.12 -23.28
CA SER A 91 13.65 25.46 -24.61
C SER A 91 13.62 26.97 -24.85
N ALA A 92 13.37 27.78 -23.81
CA ALA A 92 13.46 29.24 -23.90
C ALA A 92 14.90 29.72 -24.16
N LYS A 93 15.92 29.08 -23.56
CA LYS A 93 17.34 29.41 -23.82
C LYS A 93 17.78 29.09 -25.25
N LYS A 94 17.26 28.04 -25.88
CA LYS A 94 17.66 27.66 -27.26
C LYS A 94 17.18 28.62 -28.35
N LYS A 95 16.19 29.48 -28.09
CA LYS A 95 15.71 30.47 -29.07
C LYS A 95 16.62 31.71 -29.24
N GLY A 96 17.68 31.85 -28.44
CA GLY A 96 18.59 33.01 -28.45
C GLY A 96 19.92 32.84 -29.20
N SER A 97 20.19 31.69 -29.83
CA SER A 97 21.44 31.46 -30.57
C SER A 97 21.15 31.14 -32.04
N GLY A 98 20.66 32.15 -32.77
CA GLY A 98 20.67 32.13 -34.23
C GLY A 98 22.09 32.39 -34.74
N TYR A 99 22.69 31.41 -35.40
CA TYR A 99 23.91 31.61 -36.18
C TYR A 99 23.58 32.58 -37.33
N ALA A 100 24.35 33.67 -37.43
CA ALA A 100 24.26 34.60 -38.54
C ALA A 100 24.71 33.89 -39.83
N VAL A 101 23.84 33.83 -40.82
CA VAL A 101 24.23 33.52 -42.21
C VAL A 101 25.08 34.69 -42.69
N ALA A 102 26.39 34.47 -42.80
CA ALA A 102 27.26 35.41 -43.50
C ALA A 102 26.94 35.32 -44.99
N ALA A 103 26.19 36.30 -45.49
CA ALA A 103 26.18 36.63 -46.91
C ALA A 103 27.51 37.31 -47.23
N SER A 104 28.36 36.65 -48.01
CA SER A 104 29.40 37.34 -48.78
C SER A 104 29.15 37.08 -50.25
N GLU A 105 28.54 38.08 -50.87
CA GLU A 105 28.34 38.25 -52.29
C GLU A 105 29.69 38.28 -53.01
N CYS A 106 29.84 37.49 -54.09
CA CYS A 106 30.94 37.61 -55.04
C CYS A 106 30.81 38.90 -55.86
N PRO A 107 31.92 39.54 -56.24
CA PRO A 107 31.99 40.19 -57.55
C PRO A 107 33.17 39.70 -58.41
N GLN A 108 32.78 39.10 -59.53
CA GLN A 108 33.30 39.23 -60.91
C GLN A 108 34.76 39.66 -61.19
N ARG A 109 35.52 38.71 -61.76
CA ARG A 109 36.18 38.70 -63.09
C ARG A 109 36.99 39.91 -63.64
N GLY A 110 38.22 39.61 -64.11
CA GLY A 110 38.99 40.27 -65.20
C GLY A 110 40.38 40.74 -64.73
N ARG A 111 41.52 40.53 -65.41
CA ARG A 111 41.89 40.16 -66.78
C ARG A 111 43.20 39.37 -66.72
#